data_AF-A0AA87ZAA4-F1
#
_entry.id   AF-A0AA87ZAA4-F1
#
_cell.length_a   1.000
_cell.length_b   1.000
_cell.length_c   1.000
_cell.angle_alpha   90.00
_cell.angle_beta   90.00
_cell.angle_gamma   90.00
#
_symmetry.space_group_name_H-M   'P 1'
#
loop_
_entity.id
_entity.type
_entity.pdbx_description
1 polymer ?
#
loop_
_entity_poly.entity_id
_entity_poly.type
_entity_poly.pdbx_seq_one_letter_code
_entity_poly.pdbx_strand_id
1 'polypeptide(L)'
;MANSISCLPNLNTSTSSTIALQLAQTKLVQAKNWVQSLHGLDLDSSNNVDSALRDCNKLYDESEPRLARLMSGEMSYNVDDALTWLSGVLANHGSCLDGLAEKGFVEARSHLVAQNLTISLGESLALYGKLKGTRNEKSK
;
A
#
# COMPACT_ATOMS: atom_id res chain seq x y z
N MET A 1 -35.88 15.73 13.04
CA MET A 1 -35.64 15.01 11.78
C MET A 1 -34.15 14.99 11.53
N ALA A 2 -33.51 13.82 11.66
CA ALA A 2 -32.27 13.41 11.00
C ALA A 2 -32.02 11.96 11.44
N ASN A 3 -32.66 11.01 10.75
CA ASN A 3 -32.30 9.60 10.82
C ASN A 3 -31.06 9.41 9.96
N SER A 4 -29.88 9.37 10.58
CA SER A 4 -28.66 8.95 9.91
C SER A 4 -28.55 7.44 10.02
N ILE A 5 -29.10 6.79 9.01
CA ILE A 5 -28.98 5.35 8.78
C ILE A 5 -27.49 5.03 8.64
N SER A 6 -27.05 4.10 9.48
CA SER A 6 -25.76 3.43 9.50
C SER A 6 -25.20 3.12 8.10
N CYS A 7 -24.07 3.73 7.76
CA CYS A 7 -23.19 3.26 6.69
C CYS A 7 -22.36 2.10 7.24
N LEU A 8 -22.92 0.89 7.18
CA LEU A 8 -22.18 -0.33 7.46
C LEU A 8 -21.28 -0.66 6.25
N PRO A 9 -19.97 -0.91 6.46
CA PRO A 9 -19.13 -1.48 5.42
C PRO A 9 -19.66 -2.86 5.01
N ASN A 10 -19.44 -3.24 3.76
CA ASN A 10 -19.83 -4.53 3.20
C ASN A 10 -19.42 -5.68 4.14
N LEU A 11 -20.41 -6.49 4.56
CA LEU A 11 -20.38 -7.34 5.75
C LEU A 11 -19.53 -8.63 5.61
N ASN A 12 -18.30 -8.56 5.08
CA ASN A 12 -17.44 -9.76 4.95
C ASN A 12 -15.96 -9.62 5.32
N THR A 13 -15.47 -8.42 5.62
CA THR A 13 -14.06 -8.25 6.01
C THR A 13 -13.86 -8.68 7.46
N SER A 14 -13.15 -9.78 7.67
CA SER A 14 -12.78 -10.29 8.99
C SER A 14 -11.86 -9.30 9.72
N THR A 15 -11.89 -9.27 11.06
CA THR A 15 -10.98 -8.48 11.91
C THR A 15 -9.51 -8.58 11.48
N SER A 16 -9.07 -9.76 11.05
CA SER A 16 -7.70 -9.96 10.53
C SER A 16 -7.40 -9.18 9.25
N SER A 17 -8.36 -9.05 8.33
CA SER A 17 -8.19 -8.27 7.10
C SER A 17 -8.10 -6.77 7.37
N THR A 18 -8.87 -6.26 8.35
CA THR A 18 -8.80 -4.87 8.77
C THR A 18 -7.45 -4.54 9.43
N ILE A 19 -6.97 -5.43 10.32
CA ILE A 19 -5.66 -5.26 10.96
C ILE A 19 -4.53 -5.26 9.92
N ALA A 20 -4.57 -6.18 8.95
CA ALA A 20 -3.56 -6.25 7.89
C ALA A 20 -3.54 -4.97 7.03
N LEU A 21 -4.73 -4.44 6.67
CA LEU A 21 -4.84 -3.18 5.94
C LEU A 21 -4.29 -1.98 6.73
N GLN A 22 -4.60 -1.91 8.02
CA GLN A 22 -4.11 -0.83 8.88
C GLN A 22 -2.59 -0.87 9.01
N LEU A 23 -2.01 -2.07 9.10
CA LEU A 23 -0.56 -2.25 9.11
C LEU A 23 0.05 -1.84 7.77
N ALA A 24 -0.52 -2.28 6.64
CA ALA A 24 -0.07 -1.90 5.31
C ALA A 24 -0.11 -0.38 5.10
N GLN A 25 -1.18 0.29 5.53
CA GLN A 25 -1.30 1.76 5.46
C GLN A 25 -0.22 2.44 6.32
N THR A 26 -0.03 1.97 7.55
CA THR A 26 1.02 2.49 8.45
C THR A 26 2.40 2.37 7.82
N LYS A 27 2.70 1.22 7.18
CA LYS A 27 3.98 0.99 6.51
C LYS A 27 4.14 1.83 5.24
N LEU A 28 3.06 2.08 4.50
CA LEU A 28 3.08 2.96 3.34
C LEU A 28 3.45 4.40 3.75
N VAL A 29 2.82 4.91 4.81
CA VAL A 29 3.14 6.24 5.36
C VAL A 29 4.60 6.30 5.83
N GLN A 30 5.11 5.24 6.49
CA GLN A 30 6.52 5.17 6.88
C GLN A 30 7.46 5.19 5.67
N ALA A 31 7.15 4.45 4.61
CA ALA A 31 7.93 4.44 3.37
C ALA A 31 7.94 5.81 2.68
N LYS A 32 6.78 6.46 2.59
CA LYS A 32 6.63 7.81 2.04
C LYS A 32 7.44 8.84 2.82
N ASN A 33 7.29 8.87 4.14
CA ASN A 33 8.03 9.81 5.00
C ASN A 33 9.54 9.58 4.91
N TRP A 34 9.97 8.32 4.78
CA TRP A 34 11.38 7.99 4.57
C TRP A 34 11.90 8.57 3.24
N VAL A 35 11.22 8.33 2.12
CA VAL A 35 11.60 8.93 0.81
C VAL A 35 11.64 10.46 0.88
N GLN A 36 10.66 11.08 1.54
CA GLN A 36 10.64 12.52 1.75
C GLN A 36 11.80 13.03 2.61
N SER A 37 12.25 12.26 3.60
CA SER A 37 13.40 12.64 4.45
C SER A 37 14.74 12.57 3.72
N LEU A 38 14.80 11.83 2.62
CA LEU A 38 16.00 11.73 1.78
C LEU A 38 16.07 12.86 0.75
N HIS A 39 14.92 13.44 0.40
CA HIS A 39 14.85 14.56 -0.52
C HIS A 39 15.52 15.79 0.09
N GLY A 40 16.54 16.33 -0.57
CA GLY A 40 17.31 17.48 -0.10
C GLY A 40 18.44 17.16 0.88
N LEU A 41 18.72 15.88 1.18
CA LEU A 41 20.06 15.52 1.61
C LEU A 41 20.98 15.77 0.42
N ASP A 42 22.05 16.54 0.63
CA ASP A 42 23.13 16.74 -0.35
C ASP A 42 23.91 15.42 -0.46
N LEU A 43 23.21 14.40 -0.99
CA LEU A 43 23.81 13.18 -1.47
C LEU A 43 24.67 13.64 -2.64
N ASP A 44 25.98 13.70 -2.39
CA ASP A 44 27.10 14.15 -3.25
C ASP A 44 27.16 13.47 -4.65
N SER A 45 26.08 12.84 -5.10
CA SER A 45 25.97 11.97 -6.25
C SER A 45 24.61 12.12 -6.97
N SER A 46 24.63 12.97 -7.99
CA SER A 46 23.79 12.94 -9.20
C SER A 46 22.31 13.36 -9.10
N ASN A 47 21.92 14.29 -9.98
CA ASN A 47 20.53 14.69 -10.30
C ASN A 47 19.56 13.50 -10.53
N ASN A 48 20.09 12.29 -10.74
CA ASN A 48 19.31 11.10 -11.04
C ASN A 48 18.68 10.48 -9.79
N VAL A 49 19.33 10.52 -8.62
CA VAL A 49 18.77 9.98 -7.37
C VAL A 49 17.57 10.82 -6.92
N ASP A 50 17.68 12.15 -7.02
CA ASP A 50 16.58 13.06 -6.71
C ASP A 50 15.35 12.79 -7.59
N SER A 51 15.57 12.52 -8.89
CA SER A 51 14.48 12.14 -9.79
C SER A 51 13.80 10.82 -9.37
N ALA A 52 14.57 9.81 -8.94
CA ALA A 52 14.03 8.55 -8.45
C ALA A 52 13.24 8.73 -7.13
N LEU A 53 13.73 9.58 -6.21
CA LEU A 53 13.02 9.92 -4.98
C LEU A 53 11.69 10.65 -5.27
N ARG A 54 11.68 11.55 -6.26
CA ARG A 54 10.46 12.22 -6.72
C ARG A 54 9.46 11.24 -7.32
N ASP A 55 9.93 10.28 -8.10
CA ASP A 55 9.06 9.26 -8.68
C ASP A 55 8.51 8.30 -7.62
N CYS A 56 9.32 7.91 -6.63
CA CYS A 56 8.86 7.19 -5.45
C CYS A 56 7.72 7.92 -4.71
N ASN A 57 7.86 9.23 -4.49
CA ASN A 57 6.81 10.01 -3.84
C ASN A 57 5.50 9.98 -4.64
N LYS A 58 5.54 10.15 -5.96
CA LYS A 58 4.34 10.03 -6.81
C LYS A 58 3.71 8.65 -6.71
N LEU A 59 4.51 7.59 -6.77
CA LEU A 59 4.02 6.21 -6.66
C LEU A 59 3.33 5.93 -5.32
N TYR A 60 3.82 6.53 -4.22
CA TYR A 60 3.18 6.43 -2.90
C TYR A 60 1.94 7.33 -2.77
N ASP A 61 1.94 8.53 -3.35
CA ASP A 61 0.75 9.40 -3.43
C ASP A 61 -0.40 8.73 -4.20
N GLU A 62 -0.10 7.99 -5.27
CA GLU A 62 -1.09 7.19 -6.00
C GLU A 62 -1.59 5.96 -5.23
N SER A 63 -0.78 5.45 -4.30
CA SER A 63 -1.06 4.25 -3.52
C SER A 63 -1.94 4.53 -2.30
N GLU A 64 -1.72 5.67 -1.63
CA GLU A 64 -2.41 6.08 -0.42
C GLU A 64 -3.95 6.09 -0.52
N PRO A 65 -4.58 6.71 -1.55
CA PRO A 65 -6.03 6.70 -1.66
C PRO A 65 -6.60 5.30 -1.90
N ARG A 66 -5.82 4.39 -2.49
CA ARG A 66 -6.26 3.00 -2.71
C ARG A 66 -6.38 2.25 -1.38
N LEU A 67 -5.39 2.37 -0.49
CA LEU A 67 -5.46 1.78 0.85
C LEU A 67 -6.50 2.46 1.73
N ALA A 68 -6.60 3.79 1.67
CA ALA A 68 -7.60 4.55 2.42
C ALA A 68 -9.03 4.13 2.07
N ARG A 69 -9.32 3.90 0.78
CA ARG A 69 -10.62 3.41 0.31
C ARG A 69 -10.99 2.03 0.86
N LEU A 70 -10.00 1.15 1.04
CA LEU A 70 -10.23 -0.17 1.64
C LEU A 70 -10.58 -0.07 3.13
N MET A 71 -10.07 0.94 3.82
CA MET A 71 -10.29 1.15 5.25
C MET A 71 -11.54 1.98 5.57
N SER A 72 -11.87 2.98 4.75
CA SER A 72 -13.00 3.87 5.05
C SER A 72 -14.35 3.18 4.91
N GLY A 73 -14.45 2.16 4.05
CA GLY A 73 -15.72 1.51 3.71
C GLY A 73 -16.76 2.45 3.08
N GLU A 74 -16.36 3.69 2.79
CA GLU A 74 -17.20 4.79 2.34
C GLU A 74 -17.64 4.63 0.87
N MET A 75 -16.88 3.82 0.12
CA MET A 75 -17.28 3.32 -1.19
C MET A 75 -17.34 1.80 -1.17
N SER A 76 -18.43 1.23 -1.69
CA SER A 76 -18.54 -0.20 -1.92
C SER A 76 -17.45 -0.66 -2.88
N TYR A 77 -16.70 -1.69 -2.48
CA TYR A 77 -15.73 -2.40 -3.31
C TYR A 77 -15.96 -3.90 -3.15
N ASN A 78 -15.62 -4.67 -4.17
CA ASN A 78 -15.58 -6.13 -4.08
C ASN A 78 -14.15 -6.61 -3.80
N VAL A 79 -13.97 -7.89 -3.44
CA VAL A 79 -12.61 -8.43 -3.17
C VAL A 79 -11.69 -8.38 -4.39
N ASP A 80 -12.20 -8.42 -5.61
CA ASP A 80 -11.39 -8.28 -6.81
C ASP A 80 -10.83 -6.84 -6.94
N ASP A 81 -11.63 -5.83 -6.62
CA ASP A 81 -11.17 -4.45 -6.50
C ASP A 81 -10.09 -4.33 -5.43
N ALA A 82 -10.29 -4.96 -4.27
CA ALA A 82 -9.31 -4.93 -3.18
C ALA A 82 -7.99 -5.61 -3.56
N LEU A 83 -8.05 -6.79 -4.18
CA LEU A 83 -6.87 -7.48 -4.69
C LEU A 83 -6.15 -6.65 -5.76
N THR A 84 -6.90 -6.02 -6.66
CA THR A 84 -6.34 -5.16 -7.70
C THR A 84 -5.62 -3.96 -7.10
N TRP A 85 -6.26 -3.29 -6.14
CA TRP A 85 -5.69 -2.11 -5.48
C TRP A 85 -4.46 -2.47 -4.66
N LEU A 86 -4.51 -3.53 -3.84
CA LEU A 86 -3.37 -4.02 -3.07
C LEU A 86 -2.19 -4.43 -3.96
N SER A 87 -2.48 -5.14 -5.07
CA SER A 87 -1.45 -5.53 -6.05
C SER A 87 -0.83 -4.31 -6.71
N GLY A 88 -1.63 -3.30 -7.03
CA GLY A 88 -1.14 -2.03 -7.58
C GLY A 88 -0.26 -1.27 -6.59
N VAL A 89 -0.61 -1.24 -5.30
CA VAL A 89 0.23 -0.63 -4.26
C VAL A 89 1.57 -1.38 -4.12
N LEU A 90 1.54 -2.71 -4.17
CA LEU A 90 2.75 -3.53 -4.13
C LEU A 90 3.64 -3.30 -5.36
N ALA A 91 3.06 -3.20 -6.55
CA ALA A 91 3.79 -2.90 -7.78
C ALA A 91 4.42 -1.49 -7.75
N ASN A 92 3.69 -0.49 -7.26
CA ASN A 92 4.21 0.86 -7.05
C ASN A 92 5.37 0.86 -6.06
N HIS A 93 5.26 0.12 -4.96
CA HIS A 93 6.35 -0.03 -3.99
C HIS A 93 7.59 -0.68 -4.63
N GLY A 94 7.43 -1.79 -5.35
CA GLY A 94 8.53 -2.44 -6.06
C GLY A 94 9.21 -1.51 -7.07
N SER A 95 8.42 -0.81 -7.88
CA SER A 95 8.94 0.14 -8.89
C SER A 95 9.75 1.28 -8.27
N CYS A 96 9.34 1.76 -7.08
CA CYS A 96 10.12 2.74 -6.33
C CYS A 96 11.49 2.18 -5.91
N LEU A 97 11.53 0.95 -5.38
CA LEU A 97 12.78 0.33 -4.95
C LEU A 97 13.71 0.05 -6.13
N ASP A 98 13.16 -0.46 -7.23
CA ASP A 98 13.91 -0.73 -8.46
C ASP A 98 14.51 0.59 -9.00
N GLY A 99 13.70 1.65 -9.07
CA GLY A 99 14.15 2.97 -9.51
C GLY A 99 15.27 3.55 -8.63
N LEU A 100 15.20 3.38 -7.31
CA LEU A 100 16.26 3.80 -6.39
C LEU A 100 17.54 2.96 -6.57
N ALA A 101 17.39 1.63 -6.70
CA ALA A 101 18.50 0.72 -6.90
C ALA A 101 19.24 0.99 -8.22
N GLU A 102 18.51 1.28 -9.31
CA GLU A 102 19.07 1.68 -10.61
C GLU A 102 19.93 2.94 -10.53
N LYS A 103 19.66 3.82 -9.56
CA LYS A 103 20.48 5.03 -9.31
C LYS A 103 21.59 4.81 -8.29
N GLY A 104 21.85 3.57 -7.88
CA GLY A 104 22.89 3.21 -6.94
C GLY A 104 22.54 3.52 -5.48
N PHE A 105 21.26 3.82 -5.19
CA PHE A 105 20.81 4.12 -3.85
C PHE A 105 20.53 2.81 -3.08
N VAL A 106 21.55 2.32 -2.36
CA VAL A 106 21.48 1.11 -1.54
C VAL A 106 21.70 1.47 -0.07
N GLU A 107 20.64 1.90 0.61
CA GLU A 107 20.70 2.23 2.04
C GLU A 107 20.15 1.06 2.88
N ALA A 108 20.87 0.61 3.93
CA ALA A 108 20.36 -0.45 4.81
C ALA A 108 18.98 -0.12 5.43
N ARG A 109 18.71 1.18 5.63
CA ARG A 109 17.41 1.70 6.09
C ARG A 109 16.33 1.61 5.01
N SER A 110 16.69 1.76 3.72
CA SER A 110 15.76 1.50 2.60
C SER A 110 15.29 0.06 2.65
N HIS A 111 16.21 -0.88 2.86
CA HIS A 111 15.93 -2.31 2.87
C HIS A 111 14.99 -2.73 4.02
N LEU A 112 15.09 -2.12 5.19
CA LEU A 112 14.21 -2.42 6.33
C LEU A 112 12.80 -1.82 6.18
N VAL A 113 12.70 -0.57 5.72
CA VAL A 113 11.40 0.08 5.48
C VAL A 113 10.67 -0.60 4.31
N ALA A 114 11.41 -0.97 3.27
CA ALA A 114 10.92 -1.70 2.12
C ALA A 114 10.38 -3.10 2.45
N GLN A 115 11.15 -3.89 3.20
CA GLN A 115 10.71 -5.24 3.60
C GLN A 115 9.41 -5.18 4.42
N ASN A 116 9.29 -4.20 5.32
CA ASN A 116 8.11 -4.07 6.16
C ASN A 116 6.83 -3.78 5.36
N LEU A 117 6.90 -2.93 4.34
CA LEU A 117 5.75 -2.63 3.50
C LEU A 117 5.40 -3.82 2.59
N THR A 118 6.40 -4.46 2.00
CA THR A 118 6.22 -5.66 1.16
C THR A 118 5.50 -6.78 1.91
N ILE A 119 5.95 -7.08 3.14
CA ILE A 119 5.33 -8.12 3.99
C ILE A 119 3.87 -7.76 4.30
N SER A 120 3.61 -6.54 4.74
CA SER A 120 2.26 -6.10 5.14
C SER A 120 1.26 -6.13 3.98
N LEU A 121 1.71 -5.76 2.77
CA LEU A 121 0.91 -5.85 1.55
C LEU A 121 0.68 -7.31 1.14
N GLY A 122 1.70 -8.16 1.25
CA GLY A 122 1.60 -9.60 0.98
C GLY A 122 0.61 -10.31 1.91
N GLU A 123 0.62 -9.98 3.21
CA GLU A 123 -0.34 -10.49 4.19
C GLU A 123 -1.77 -10.08 3.83
N SER A 124 -1.97 -8.80 3.49
CA SER A 124 -3.26 -8.28 3.04
C SER A 124 -3.75 -9.04 1.79
N LEU A 125 -2.90 -9.20 0.77
CA LEU A 125 -3.21 -9.95 -0.45
C LEU A 125 -3.60 -11.40 -0.15
N ALA A 126 -2.86 -12.09 0.72
CA ALA A 126 -3.14 -13.47 1.09
C ALA A 126 -4.52 -13.62 1.77
N LEU A 127 -4.89 -12.68 2.64
CA LEU A 127 -6.19 -12.67 3.31
C LEU A 127 -7.33 -12.43 2.32
N TYR A 128 -7.22 -11.42 1.45
CA TYR A 128 -8.23 -11.16 0.43
C TYR A 128 -8.32 -12.29 -0.61
N GLY A 129 -7.21 -12.97 -0.92
CA GLY A 129 -7.20 -14.16 -1.77
C GLY A 129 -8.02 -15.30 -1.18
N LYS A 130 -7.91 -15.54 0.14
CA LYS A 130 -8.75 -16.53 0.86
C LYS A 130 -10.23 -16.13 0.84
N LEU A 131 -10.55 -14.85 1.02
CA LEU A 131 -11.93 -14.34 0.93
C LEU A 131 -12.53 -14.51 -0.48
N LYS A 132 -11.71 -14.46 -1.53
CA LYS A 132 -12.15 -14.77 -2.90
C LYS A 132 -12.45 -16.26 -3.07
N GLY A 133 -11.54 -17.14 -2.63
CA GLY A 133 -11.72 -18.60 -2.72
C GLY A 133 -13.00 -19.08 -2.04
N THR A 134 -13.23 -18.64 -0.81
CA THR A 134 -14.43 -19.01 -0.02
C THR A 134 -15.76 -18.52 -0.60
N ARG A 135 -15.78 -17.41 -1.35
CA ARG A 135 -16.99 -16.92 -2.05
C ARG A 135 -17.29 -17.71 -3.32
N ASN A 136 -16.26 -18.19 -4.01
CA ASN A 136 -16.41 -19.05 -5.18
C ASN A 136 -16.94 -20.43 -4.79
N GLU A 137 -16.54 -20.97 -3.63
CA GLU A 137 -17.04 -22.24 -3.09
C GLU A 137 -18.51 -22.18 -2.66
N LYS A 138 -18.98 -21.04 -2.14
CA LYS A 138 -20.38 -20.85 -1.72
C LYS A 138 -21.36 -20.56 -2.86
N SER A 139 -20.89 -20.24 -4.05
CA SER A 139 -21.74 -19.96 -5.23
C SER A 139 -21.91 -21.18 -6.16
N LYS A 140 -21.41 -22.34 -5.74
CA LYS A 140 -21.49 -23.61 -6.46
C LYS A 140 -22.37 -24.59 -5.70
#